data_AF-R9JR25-F1
#
_entry.id   AF-R9JR25-F1
#
_cell.length_a   1.000
_cell.length_b   1.000
_cell.length_c   1.000
_cell.angle_alpha   90.00
_cell.angle_beta   90.00
_cell.angle_gamma   90.00
#
_symmetry.space_group_name_H-M   'P 1'
#
loop_
_entity.id
_entity.type
_entity.pdbx_description
1 polymer ?
#
loop_
_entity_poly.entity_id
_entity_poly.type
_entity_poly.pdbx_seq_one_letter_code
_entity_poly.pdbx_strand_id
1 'polypeptide(L)'
;MSKYNTKSSPEMAVNEMGELAYVMSEKENLVSSVLTTFMTRSYYETEDEAVAKIKAAADGCDPLFVAKTAIYARQTANMRSSSHFLAAILADRASGTEWGRRFYERIVVRPDDISEILACYDIKHNALPNAMRKGFKKALEKFDIYQLDKYKMTRKSISLIDLFNLLHPKASGKKAKAYADIIKNRGKNLHTMYESKILEKEMTAAGQKQGDALENKAQAIKAVLESPKGMPVFNLLRNLRNIFLNAPEMIGEACEQLNQQEKIRNSRLLPFRFASAYTEIEKLSYGRTNHTQIAFESDKQNLGSEDEFNKRKQQLLDAIEGALEISCQNIECLEGNTAILVDHSGSVRGDAGGHSRVSQFSRTTCAAIGNLFGAMLAYRQNDVYLGLFGDTLIAQSLNRSERMLDFARRSYAEGAKCGPSTENGLYIFLKTCIREKKHIDNLVIFSDMVIGKDGSGGWDETSRVPRGEFERLFREFRQINPQCRTVCVNIRSTSGKSVFNYRLGVLEIAGWSSAIFDTIKNNSKGYQSIIDEIEAIVL
;
A
#
# COMPACT_ATOMS: atom_id res chain seq x y z
N MET A 1 36.11 22.86 28.05
CA MET A 1 35.59 21.95 27.00
C MET A 1 35.82 20.51 27.45
N SER A 2 34.95 19.57 27.06
CA SER A 2 35.17 18.14 27.28
C SER A 2 36.34 17.65 26.41
N LYS A 3 37.29 16.90 26.99
CA LYS A 3 38.46 16.34 26.27
C LYS A 3 38.26 14.91 25.77
N TYR A 4 37.34 14.16 26.36
CA TYR A 4 37.20 12.70 26.14
C TYR A 4 35.78 12.27 25.74
N ASN A 5 34.79 13.14 25.92
CA ASN A 5 33.42 12.97 25.45
C ASN A 5 33.07 14.19 24.59
N THR A 6 33.52 14.17 23.33
CA THR A 6 33.15 15.16 22.32
C THR A 6 31.72 14.90 21.86
N LYS A 7 30.95 15.97 21.58
CA LYS A 7 29.62 15.78 20.98
C LYS A 7 29.79 15.15 19.60
N SER A 8 29.27 13.94 19.41
CA SER A 8 28.95 13.43 18.08
C SER A 8 27.99 14.42 17.41
N SER A 9 28.42 15.04 16.32
CA SER A 9 27.49 15.48 15.29
C SER A 9 26.93 14.25 14.57
N PRO A 10 25.70 14.29 14.04
CA PRO A 10 25.27 13.31 13.04
C PRO A 10 26.18 13.38 11.81
N GLU A 11 26.31 12.26 11.10
CA GLU A 11 26.88 12.27 9.76
C GLU A 11 25.88 12.87 8.77
N MET A 12 26.38 13.69 7.85
CA MET A 12 25.57 14.34 6.81
C MET A 12 26.26 14.18 5.46
N ALA A 13 25.47 13.87 4.45
CA ALA A 13 25.85 13.75 3.06
C ALA A 13 25.01 14.70 2.20
N VAL A 14 25.20 14.63 0.87
CA VAL A 14 24.38 15.35 -0.11
C VAL A 14 23.33 14.39 -0.68
N ASN A 15 22.06 14.83 -0.75
CA ASN A 15 20.97 14.05 -1.36
C ASN A 15 20.95 14.16 -2.90
N GLU A 16 19.99 13.48 -3.54
CA GLU A 16 19.84 13.39 -4.99
C GLU A 16 19.64 14.75 -5.69
N MET A 17 19.05 15.72 -4.98
CA MET A 17 18.81 17.08 -5.47
C MET A 17 19.86 18.09 -4.98
N GLY A 18 20.82 17.68 -4.14
CA GLY A 18 21.97 18.52 -3.77
C GLY A 18 21.89 19.22 -2.40
N GLU A 19 20.91 18.93 -1.53
CA GLU A 19 20.83 19.47 -0.16
C GLU A 19 21.58 18.60 0.87
N LEU A 20 21.94 19.20 2.01
CA LEU A 20 22.45 18.51 3.18
C LEU A 20 21.38 17.59 3.78
N ALA A 21 21.72 16.31 3.88
CA ALA A 21 20.85 15.28 4.43
C ALA A 21 21.60 14.36 5.39
N TYR A 22 20.95 14.02 6.49
CA TYR A 22 21.40 13.11 7.53
C TYR A 22 21.51 11.68 6.99
N VAL A 23 22.64 11.02 7.25
CA VAL A 23 22.84 9.62 6.88
C VAL A 23 22.06 8.72 7.85
N MET A 24 21.22 7.83 7.31
CA MET A 24 20.50 6.83 8.10
C MET A 24 21.45 5.71 8.53
N SER A 25 21.27 5.15 9.73
CA SER A 25 21.98 3.91 10.10
C SER A 25 21.51 2.72 9.24
N GLU A 26 22.31 1.66 9.19
CA GLU A 26 22.06 0.48 8.33
C GLU A 26 20.65 -0.11 8.53
N LYS A 27 20.20 -0.20 9.79
CA LYS A 27 18.85 -0.69 10.14
C LYS A 27 17.75 0.26 9.68
N GLU A 28 17.92 1.56 9.85
CA GLU A 28 16.95 2.58 9.44
C GLU A 28 16.82 2.63 7.91
N ASN A 29 17.95 2.60 7.20
CA ASN A 29 18.01 2.54 5.74
C ASN A 29 17.31 1.28 5.20
N LEU A 30 17.54 0.12 5.81
CA LEU A 30 16.84 -1.12 5.46
C LEU A 30 15.33 -1.01 5.68
N VAL A 31 14.89 -0.53 6.85
CA VAL A 31 13.47 -0.37 7.17
C VAL A 31 12.79 0.62 6.21
N SER A 32 13.40 1.77 5.94
CA SER A 32 12.90 2.78 5.00
C SER A 32 12.79 2.24 3.58
N SER A 33 13.85 1.61 3.07
CA SER A 33 13.91 1.03 1.72
C SER A 33 12.87 -0.08 1.54
N VAL A 34 12.65 -0.94 2.54
CA VAL A 34 11.72 -2.08 2.46
C VAL A 34 10.25 -1.65 2.54
N LEU A 35 9.94 -0.59 3.29
CA LEU A 35 8.56 -0.20 3.57
C LEU A 35 7.97 0.84 2.60
N THR A 36 8.79 1.69 1.98
CA THR A 36 8.32 2.66 0.97
C THR A 36 8.01 2.03 -0.40
N THR A 37 8.70 0.95 -0.76
CA THR A 37 8.73 0.45 -2.15
C THR A 37 7.74 -0.68 -2.44
N PHE A 38 7.09 -0.62 -3.60
CA PHE A 38 6.35 -1.75 -4.17
C PHE A 38 7.21 -2.69 -5.03
N MET A 39 8.51 -2.38 -5.19
CA MET A 39 9.42 -2.96 -6.19
C MET A 39 8.86 -2.84 -7.62
N THR A 40 8.68 -1.60 -8.06
CA THR A 40 8.32 -1.26 -9.44
C THR A 40 9.05 0.02 -9.84
N ARG A 41 9.41 0.16 -11.13
CA ARG A 41 10.09 1.37 -11.65
C ARG A 41 9.48 2.68 -11.12
N SER A 42 10.38 3.55 -10.67
CA SER A 42 10.14 4.81 -9.97
C SER A 42 10.50 6.01 -10.89
N TYR A 43 10.63 7.21 -10.31
CA TYR A 43 10.99 8.45 -11.01
C TYR A 43 12.52 8.63 -11.02
N TYR A 44 13.14 8.56 -9.84
CA TYR A 44 14.60 8.65 -9.64
C TYR A 44 15.32 7.30 -9.71
N GLU A 45 14.60 6.19 -9.93
CA GLU A 45 15.12 4.82 -9.71
C GLU A 45 14.39 3.81 -10.62
N THR A 46 15.13 2.85 -11.20
CA THR A 46 14.59 1.72 -11.94
C THR A 46 14.19 0.57 -11.02
N GLU A 47 13.59 -0.50 -11.59
CA GLU A 47 13.23 -1.69 -10.81
C GLU A 47 14.49 -2.44 -10.34
N ASP A 48 15.53 -2.50 -11.17
CA ASP A 48 16.82 -3.12 -10.86
C ASP A 48 17.63 -2.32 -9.83
N GLU A 49 17.62 -0.98 -9.90
CA GLU A 49 18.27 -0.12 -8.91
C GLU A 49 17.58 -0.22 -7.54
N ALA A 50 16.25 -0.24 -7.48
CA ALA A 50 15.51 -0.46 -6.24
C ALA A 50 15.83 -1.82 -5.61
N VAL A 51 15.95 -2.87 -6.44
CA VAL A 51 16.38 -4.22 -6.04
C VAL A 51 17.82 -4.20 -5.49
N ALA A 52 18.74 -3.52 -6.18
CA ALA A 52 20.14 -3.39 -5.75
C ALA A 52 20.26 -2.60 -4.43
N LYS A 53 19.47 -1.54 -4.25
CA LYS A 53 19.41 -0.72 -3.03
C LYS A 53 18.91 -1.50 -1.82
N ILE A 54 17.80 -2.22 -1.95
CA ILE A 54 17.28 -3.08 -0.86
C ILE A 54 18.31 -4.15 -0.50
N LYS A 55 18.98 -4.74 -1.51
CA LYS A 55 20.05 -5.72 -1.28
C LYS A 55 21.23 -5.09 -0.53
N ALA A 56 21.71 -3.91 -0.93
CA ALA A 56 22.82 -3.23 -0.26
C ALA A 56 22.48 -2.88 1.20
N ALA A 57 21.26 -2.38 1.48
CA ALA A 57 20.81 -2.12 2.84
C ALA A 57 20.66 -3.40 3.69
N ALA A 58 20.29 -4.53 3.07
CA ALA A 58 20.26 -5.84 3.71
C ALA A 58 21.65 -6.49 3.88
N ASP A 59 22.63 -6.12 3.05
CA ASP A 59 24.02 -6.58 3.16
C ASP A 59 24.79 -5.88 4.28
N GLY A 60 24.42 -4.64 4.64
CA GLY A 60 24.88 -3.94 5.85
C GLY A 60 24.15 -4.33 7.14
N CYS A 61 23.24 -5.32 7.11
CA CYS A 61 22.48 -5.72 8.30
C CYS A 61 22.77 -7.16 8.73
N ASP A 62 22.67 -7.40 10.05
CA ASP A 62 22.64 -8.75 10.61
C ASP A 62 21.54 -9.61 9.94
N PRO A 63 21.83 -10.83 9.46
CA PRO A 63 20.85 -11.64 8.73
C PRO A 63 19.60 -12.01 9.53
N LEU A 64 19.70 -12.12 10.87
CA LEU A 64 18.53 -12.34 11.73
C LEU A 64 17.66 -11.08 11.80
N PHE A 65 18.25 -9.88 11.89
CA PHE A 65 17.51 -8.62 11.77
C PHE A 65 16.82 -8.50 10.40
N VAL A 66 17.50 -8.76 9.29
CA VAL A 66 16.89 -8.75 7.94
C VAL A 66 15.71 -9.73 7.86
N ALA A 67 15.84 -10.93 8.44
CA ALA A 67 14.77 -11.93 8.49
C ALA A 67 13.55 -11.43 9.28
N LYS A 68 13.78 -10.78 10.43
CA LYS A 68 12.72 -10.15 11.23
C LYS A 68 12.06 -8.99 10.47
N THR A 69 12.82 -8.13 9.80
CA THR A 69 12.31 -7.04 8.95
C THR A 69 11.41 -7.56 7.84
N ALA A 70 11.76 -8.68 7.20
CA ALA A 70 10.90 -9.33 6.20
C ALA A 70 9.58 -9.85 6.81
N ILE A 71 9.60 -10.42 8.02
CA ILE A 71 8.36 -10.78 8.74
C ILE A 71 7.49 -9.56 9.02
N TYR A 72 8.07 -8.48 9.57
CA TYR A 72 7.35 -7.24 9.87
C TYR A 72 6.72 -6.64 8.61
N ALA A 73 7.50 -6.51 7.54
CA ALA A 73 7.04 -6.05 6.24
C ALA A 73 5.86 -6.88 5.74
N ARG A 74 5.91 -8.21 5.83
CA ARG A 74 4.88 -9.10 5.30
C ARG A 74 3.62 -9.23 6.16
N GLN A 75 3.76 -9.21 7.49
CA GLN A 75 2.69 -9.50 8.46
C GLN A 75 2.03 -8.24 9.05
N THR A 76 2.81 -7.18 9.27
CA THR A 76 2.36 -5.91 9.87
C THR A 76 2.11 -4.87 8.79
N ALA A 77 3.14 -4.46 8.05
CA ALA A 77 3.04 -3.39 7.04
C ALA A 77 2.36 -3.81 5.72
N ASN A 78 2.15 -5.12 5.51
CA ASN A 78 1.56 -5.73 4.30
C ASN A 78 2.36 -5.50 3.00
N MET A 79 3.64 -5.15 3.11
CA MET A 79 4.59 -4.90 2.02
C MET A 79 5.12 -6.22 1.43
N ARG A 80 4.33 -6.81 0.53
CA ARG A 80 4.57 -8.17 0.00
C ARG A 80 5.85 -8.28 -0.84
N SER A 81 6.03 -7.45 -1.88
CA SER A 81 7.12 -7.60 -2.86
C SER A 81 8.51 -7.55 -2.19
N SER A 82 8.78 -6.52 -1.40
CA SER A 82 10.05 -6.32 -0.70
C SER A 82 10.33 -7.41 0.34
N SER A 83 9.31 -7.83 1.09
CA SER A 83 9.46 -8.94 2.04
C SER A 83 9.81 -10.28 1.39
N HIS A 84 9.35 -10.52 0.16
CA HIS A 84 9.66 -11.72 -0.61
C HIS A 84 11.07 -11.68 -1.21
N PHE A 85 11.50 -10.50 -1.67
CA PHE A 85 12.88 -10.29 -2.12
C PHE A 85 13.89 -10.49 -0.98
N LEU A 86 13.64 -9.91 0.21
CA LEU A 86 14.45 -10.19 1.40
C LEU A 86 14.52 -11.69 1.71
N ALA A 87 13.39 -12.40 1.62
CA ALA A 87 13.34 -13.84 1.85
C ALA A 87 14.11 -14.65 0.78
N ALA A 88 14.23 -14.14 -0.45
CA ALA A 88 15.04 -14.75 -1.51
C ALA A 88 16.55 -14.52 -1.29
N ILE A 89 17.00 -13.28 -1.06
CA ILE A 89 18.43 -12.97 -0.85
C ILE A 89 19.00 -13.54 0.45
N LEU A 90 18.13 -13.83 1.44
CA LEU A 90 18.53 -14.51 2.68
C LEU A 90 18.74 -16.02 2.54
N ALA A 91 18.44 -16.63 1.39
CA ALA A 91 18.41 -18.09 1.22
C ALA A 91 19.65 -18.82 1.78
N ASP A 92 20.84 -18.32 1.46
CA ASP A 92 22.11 -18.93 1.88
C ASP A 92 22.48 -18.52 3.32
N ARG A 93 22.25 -17.25 3.70
CA ARG A 93 22.51 -16.73 5.06
C ARG A 93 21.58 -17.30 6.13
N ALA A 94 20.39 -17.77 5.73
CA ALA A 94 19.43 -18.49 6.56
C ALA A 94 19.61 -20.02 6.49
N SER A 95 20.54 -20.53 5.68
CA SER A 95 20.89 -21.94 5.64
C SER A 95 21.75 -22.29 6.87
N GLY A 96 21.52 -23.46 7.47
CA GLY A 96 22.21 -23.89 8.69
C GLY A 96 21.79 -23.18 9.99
N THR A 97 21.18 -21.99 9.94
CA THR A 97 20.77 -21.25 11.15
C THR A 97 19.56 -21.89 11.85
N GLU A 98 19.48 -21.77 13.17
CA GLU A 98 18.35 -22.29 13.95
C GLU A 98 17.02 -21.62 13.60
N TRP A 99 17.08 -20.30 13.33
CA TRP A 99 15.93 -19.46 13.02
C TRP A 99 15.46 -19.61 11.58
N GLY A 100 16.33 -20.00 10.63
CA GLY A 100 16.03 -20.00 9.18
C GLY A 100 14.79 -20.81 8.81
N ARG A 101 14.61 -22.00 9.41
CA ARG A 101 13.38 -22.80 9.22
C ARG A 101 12.13 -22.04 9.68
N ARG A 102 12.21 -21.36 10.82
CA ARG A 102 11.07 -20.70 11.48
C ARG A 102 10.73 -19.40 10.76
N PHE A 103 11.73 -18.69 10.23
CA PHE A 103 11.58 -17.58 9.28
C PHE A 103 10.78 -17.99 8.03
N TYR A 104 11.23 -19.00 7.28
CA TYR A 104 10.52 -19.45 6.08
C TYR A 104 9.13 -20.07 6.36
N GLU A 105 8.86 -20.45 7.61
CA GLU A 105 7.52 -20.86 8.05
C GLU A 105 6.60 -19.68 8.41
N ARG A 106 7.16 -18.56 8.89
CA ARG A 106 6.42 -17.36 9.30
C ARG A 106 6.19 -16.36 8.16
N ILE A 107 7.13 -16.22 7.22
CA ILE A 107 7.03 -15.25 6.11
C ILE A 107 5.82 -15.53 5.21
N VAL A 108 5.40 -16.80 5.12
CA VAL A 108 4.31 -17.25 4.26
C VAL A 108 2.96 -16.95 4.90
N VAL A 109 2.22 -16.00 4.32
CA VAL A 109 0.86 -15.62 4.75
C VAL A 109 -0.21 -16.15 3.77
N ARG A 110 0.17 -16.44 2.52
CA ARG A 110 -0.67 -17.08 1.48
C ARG A 110 0.10 -18.16 0.72
N PRO A 111 -0.57 -19.15 0.09
CA PRO A 111 0.12 -20.19 -0.68
C PRO A 111 0.97 -19.64 -1.84
N ASP A 112 0.57 -18.50 -2.42
CA ASP A 112 1.27 -17.85 -3.52
C ASP A 112 2.53 -17.08 -3.09
N ASP A 113 2.73 -16.84 -1.79
CA ASP A 113 3.95 -16.22 -1.29
C ASP A 113 5.16 -17.17 -1.47
N ILE A 114 4.97 -18.49 -1.26
CA ILE A 114 6.02 -19.50 -1.49
C ILE A 114 6.45 -19.50 -2.96
N SER A 115 5.49 -19.48 -3.89
CA SER A 115 5.77 -19.47 -5.33
C SER A 115 6.56 -18.25 -5.76
N GLU A 116 6.29 -17.09 -5.16
CA GLU A 116 6.94 -15.85 -5.56
C GLU A 116 8.36 -15.74 -4.97
N ILE A 117 8.57 -16.14 -3.71
CA ILE A 117 9.90 -16.22 -3.11
C ILE A 117 10.78 -17.23 -3.87
N LEU A 118 10.25 -18.39 -4.26
CA LEU A 118 10.99 -19.38 -5.04
C LEU A 118 11.28 -18.95 -6.49
N ALA A 119 10.42 -18.11 -7.08
CA ALA A 119 10.71 -17.51 -8.38
C ALA A 119 11.77 -16.41 -8.26
N CYS A 120 11.74 -15.63 -7.18
CA CYS A 120 12.71 -14.56 -6.90
C CYS A 120 14.10 -15.10 -6.48
N TYR A 121 14.15 -16.25 -5.82
CA TYR A 121 15.38 -17.03 -5.56
C TYR A 121 15.90 -17.78 -6.79
N ASP A 122 15.17 -17.76 -7.90
CA ASP A 122 15.42 -18.54 -9.12
C ASP A 122 15.72 -20.03 -8.86
N ILE A 123 14.72 -20.74 -8.34
CA ILE A 123 14.78 -22.17 -8.05
C ILE A 123 14.96 -23.08 -9.29
N LYS A 124 15.04 -22.52 -10.50
CA LYS A 124 15.43 -23.28 -11.70
C LYS A 124 16.94 -23.47 -11.80
N HIS A 125 17.70 -22.49 -11.31
CA HIS A 125 19.15 -22.47 -11.38
C HIS A 125 19.81 -22.72 -10.00
N ASN A 126 19.09 -22.43 -8.90
CA ASN A 126 19.56 -22.63 -7.53
C ASN A 126 18.93 -23.85 -6.82
N ALA A 127 19.69 -24.50 -5.94
CA ALA A 127 19.25 -25.71 -5.21
C ALA A 127 18.53 -25.36 -3.89
N LEU A 128 17.27 -25.79 -3.73
CA LEU A 128 16.41 -25.41 -2.59
C LEU A 128 17.06 -25.66 -1.21
N PRO A 129 17.39 -24.62 -0.42
CA PRO A 129 18.00 -24.77 0.89
C PRO A 129 17.13 -25.53 1.89
N ASN A 130 17.77 -26.23 2.81
CA ASN A 130 17.07 -27.02 3.84
C ASN A 130 16.19 -26.17 4.76
N ALA A 131 16.56 -24.90 4.99
CA ALA A 131 15.75 -23.94 5.75
C ALA A 131 14.44 -23.63 5.02
N MET A 132 14.52 -23.17 3.76
CA MET A 132 13.35 -22.95 2.89
C MET A 132 12.48 -24.20 2.78
N ARG A 133 13.07 -25.36 2.44
CA ARG A 133 12.31 -26.62 2.26
C ARG A 133 11.52 -27.01 3.51
N LYS A 134 12.13 -26.92 4.71
CA LYS A 134 11.47 -27.29 5.98
C LYS A 134 10.50 -26.23 6.48
N GLY A 135 10.72 -24.95 6.17
CA GLY A 135 9.83 -23.83 6.53
C GLY A 135 8.61 -23.75 5.63
N PHE A 136 8.80 -23.63 4.31
CA PHE A 136 7.71 -23.56 3.33
C PHE A 136 6.81 -24.80 3.36
N LYS A 137 7.35 -26.00 3.60
CA LYS A 137 6.54 -27.20 3.83
C LYS A 137 5.58 -27.00 5.01
N LYS A 138 6.09 -26.63 6.19
CA LYS A 138 5.28 -26.46 7.40
C LYS A 138 4.33 -25.25 7.32
N ALA A 139 4.62 -24.26 6.46
CA ALA A 139 3.65 -23.23 6.10
C ALA A 139 2.54 -23.75 5.19
N LEU A 140 2.88 -24.48 4.13
CA LEU A 140 1.93 -25.04 3.16
C LEU A 140 0.93 -26.01 3.80
N GLU A 141 1.36 -26.74 4.83
CA GLU A 141 0.55 -27.66 5.64
C GLU A 141 -0.56 -26.93 6.45
N LYS A 142 -0.39 -25.63 6.76
CA LYS A 142 -1.37 -24.82 7.51
C LYS A 142 -2.63 -24.53 6.69
N PHE A 143 -2.46 -24.17 5.42
CA PHE A 143 -3.55 -23.66 4.57
C PHE A 143 -4.73 -24.63 4.41
N ASP A 144 -5.95 -24.07 4.42
CA ASP A 144 -7.18 -24.80 4.15
C ASP A 144 -7.38 -25.08 2.65
N ILE A 145 -8.42 -25.84 2.31
CA ILE A 145 -8.68 -26.28 0.94
C ILE A 145 -9.18 -25.11 0.04
N TYR A 146 -9.86 -24.12 0.62
CA TYR A 146 -10.29 -22.91 -0.08
C TYR A 146 -9.10 -22.01 -0.44
N GLN A 147 -8.17 -21.81 0.50
CA GLN A 147 -6.94 -21.07 0.26
C GLN A 147 -6.11 -21.74 -0.84
N LEU A 148 -5.93 -23.06 -0.77
CA LEU A 148 -5.24 -23.82 -1.81
C LEU A 148 -5.94 -23.71 -3.18
N ASP A 149 -7.27 -23.81 -3.24
CA ASP A 149 -8.01 -23.69 -4.51
C ASP A 149 -8.05 -22.26 -5.08
N LYS A 150 -8.05 -21.24 -4.21
CA LYS A 150 -7.93 -19.83 -4.59
C LYS A 150 -6.56 -19.51 -5.18
N TYR A 151 -5.50 -20.12 -4.65
CA TYR A 151 -4.11 -19.87 -5.02
C TYR A 151 -3.44 -21.06 -5.74
N LYS A 152 -4.12 -21.65 -6.74
CA LYS A 152 -3.56 -22.75 -7.57
C LYS A 152 -2.45 -22.33 -8.55
N MET A 153 -2.38 -21.04 -8.89
CA MET A 153 -1.28 -20.44 -9.69
C MET A 153 -1.05 -21.09 -11.07
N THR A 154 -2.10 -21.61 -11.71
CA THR A 154 -2.02 -22.38 -12.98
C THR A 154 -1.53 -21.60 -14.22
N ARG A 155 -1.28 -20.29 -14.09
CA ARG A 155 -0.72 -19.39 -15.12
C ARG A 155 0.59 -18.72 -14.68
N LYS A 156 1.32 -19.32 -13.73
CA LYS A 156 2.61 -18.84 -13.21
C LYS A 156 3.71 -19.86 -13.49
N SER A 157 4.97 -19.41 -13.44
CA SER A 157 6.18 -20.20 -13.67
C SER A 157 6.41 -21.30 -12.63
N ILE A 158 5.84 -21.12 -11.43
CA ILE A 158 5.75 -22.12 -10.36
C ILE A 158 4.27 -22.16 -9.97
N SER A 159 3.66 -23.34 -10.00
CA SER A 159 2.24 -23.54 -9.66
C SER A 159 2.09 -24.38 -8.39
N LEU A 160 0.85 -24.50 -7.88
CA LEU A 160 0.62 -25.20 -6.61
C LEU A 160 1.02 -26.69 -6.66
N ILE A 161 0.86 -27.36 -7.82
CA ILE A 161 1.32 -28.75 -7.98
C ILE A 161 2.85 -28.84 -7.91
N ASP A 162 3.57 -27.84 -8.42
CA ASP A 162 5.04 -27.81 -8.38
C ASP A 162 5.55 -27.61 -6.94
N LEU A 163 4.89 -26.74 -6.16
CA LEU A 163 5.15 -26.61 -4.72
C LEU A 163 4.93 -27.94 -3.97
N PHE A 164 3.88 -28.69 -4.32
CA PHE A 164 3.58 -29.99 -3.71
C PHE A 164 4.64 -31.04 -4.07
N ASN A 165 5.09 -31.07 -5.33
CA ASN A 165 6.15 -31.95 -5.82
C ASN A 165 7.53 -31.60 -5.21
N LEU A 166 7.79 -30.34 -4.88
CA LEU A 166 9.07 -29.86 -4.34
C LEU A 166 9.19 -29.99 -2.80
N LEU A 167 8.07 -29.83 -2.07
CA LEU A 167 8.03 -29.76 -0.61
C LEU A 167 7.42 -31.01 0.06
N HIS A 168 6.69 -31.82 -0.70
CA HIS A 168 5.99 -33.04 -0.26
C HIS A 168 5.15 -32.85 1.02
N PRO A 169 4.25 -31.85 1.12
CA PRO A 169 3.51 -31.55 2.34
C PRO A 169 2.63 -32.73 2.79
N LYS A 170 2.51 -32.94 4.11
CA LYS A 170 1.73 -34.02 4.72
C LYS A 170 0.39 -33.51 5.26
N ALA A 171 -0.66 -34.32 5.12
CA ALA A 171 -1.97 -34.03 5.69
C ALA A 171 -2.74 -35.32 6.01
N SER A 172 -3.81 -35.18 6.81
CA SER A 172 -4.77 -36.23 7.17
C SER A 172 -6.19 -35.87 6.70
N GLY A 173 -7.12 -36.83 6.79
CA GLY A 173 -8.56 -36.60 6.60
C GLY A 173 -8.93 -35.89 5.27
N LYS A 174 -9.78 -34.87 5.35
CA LYS A 174 -10.25 -34.09 4.18
C LYS A 174 -9.11 -33.41 3.42
N LYS A 175 -8.10 -32.88 4.14
CA LYS A 175 -6.90 -32.28 3.50
C LYS A 175 -6.09 -33.33 2.73
N ALA A 176 -5.97 -34.57 3.20
CA ALA A 176 -5.26 -35.62 2.46
C ALA A 176 -5.91 -35.92 1.09
N LYS A 177 -7.25 -35.93 1.01
CA LYS A 177 -7.99 -36.06 -0.26
C LYS A 177 -7.72 -34.88 -1.20
N ALA A 178 -7.74 -33.65 -0.68
CA ALA A 178 -7.37 -32.45 -1.44
C ALA A 178 -5.91 -32.50 -1.94
N TYR A 179 -4.97 -33.00 -1.12
CA TYR A 179 -3.56 -33.10 -1.48
C TYR A 179 -3.34 -34.11 -2.62
N ALA A 180 -4.05 -35.24 -2.59
CA ALA A 180 -4.09 -36.20 -3.70
C ALA A 180 -4.69 -35.59 -4.98
N ASP A 181 -5.73 -34.73 -4.87
CA ASP A 181 -6.33 -34.04 -6.02
C ASP A 181 -5.38 -32.98 -6.63
N ILE A 182 -4.60 -32.27 -5.80
CA ILE A 182 -3.56 -31.33 -6.26
C ILE A 182 -2.51 -32.06 -7.11
N ILE A 183 -2.02 -33.21 -6.63
CA ILE A 183 -0.97 -33.98 -7.33
C ILE A 183 -1.52 -34.69 -8.56
N LYS A 184 -2.65 -35.42 -8.45
CA LYS A 184 -3.18 -36.25 -9.56
C LYS A 184 -3.96 -35.45 -10.60
N ASN A 185 -4.78 -34.49 -10.14
CA ASN A 185 -5.78 -33.80 -10.97
C ASN A 185 -5.48 -32.30 -11.15
N ARG A 186 -4.29 -31.83 -10.74
CA ARG A 186 -3.92 -30.40 -10.70
C ARG A 186 -4.89 -29.53 -9.87
N GLY A 187 -5.52 -30.14 -8.86
CA GLY A 187 -6.47 -29.48 -7.96
C GLY A 187 -7.78 -29.08 -8.63
N LYS A 188 -8.25 -29.81 -9.65
CA LYS A 188 -9.53 -29.52 -10.33
C LYS A 188 -10.73 -29.57 -9.37
N ASN A 189 -10.76 -30.52 -8.45
CA ASN A 189 -11.95 -30.86 -7.66
C ASN A 189 -11.97 -30.21 -6.27
N LEU A 190 -10.95 -29.44 -5.87
CA LEU A 190 -10.88 -28.81 -4.54
C LEU A 190 -12.10 -27.95 -4.21
N HIS A 191 -12.73 -27.34 -5.22
CA HIS A 191 -13.92 -26.50 -5.06
C HIS A 191 -15.14 -27.24 -4.51
N THR A 192 -15.22 -28.58 -4.64
CA THR A 192 -16.30 -29.39 -4.03
C THR A 192 -15.99 -29.77 -2.58
N MET A 193 -14.83 -29.39 -2.05
CA MET A 193 -14.34 -29.81 -0.73
C MET A 193 -14.45 -28.72 0.35
N TYR A 194 -15.08 -27.58 0.04
CA TYR A 194 -15.38 -26.49 0.97
C TYR A 194 -16.72 -25.81 0.62
N GLU A 195 -17.25 -24.98 1.52
CA GLU A 195 -18.52 -24.25 1.32
C GLU A 195 -18.33 -22.83 0.75
N SER A 196 -17.21 -22.17 1.06
CA SER A 196 -16.92 -20.78 0.70
C SER A 196 -16.76 -20.56 -0.81
N LYS A 197 -17.82 -20.18 -1.51
CA LYS A 197 -17.79 -19.88 -2.95
C LYS A 197 -16.78 -18.78 -3.32
N ILE A 198 -16.33 -18.79 -4.58
CA ILE A 198 -15.42 -17.76 -5.13
C ILE A 198 -16.12 -17.13 -6.33
N LEU A 199 -16.61 -15.89 -6.18
CA LEU A 199 -17.50 -15.26 -7.17
C LEU A 199 -16.99 -15.37 -8.60
N GLU A 200 -15.69 -15.13 -8.83
CA GLU A 200 -15.13 -15.18 -10.17
C GLU A 200 -15.19 -16.58 -10.80
N LYS A 201 -15.16 -17.66 -9.99
CA LYS A 201 -15.38 -19.03 -10.44
C LYS A 201 -16.86 -19.31 -10.67
N GLU A 202 -17.73 -18.91 -9.73
CA GLU A 202 -19.18 -19.08 -9.88
C GLU A 202 -19.69 -18.38 -11.16
N MET A 203 -19.29 -17.12 -11.38
CA MET A 203 -19.64 -16.36 -12.60
C MET A 203 -19.04 -16.95 -13.89
N THR A 204 -17.83 -17.52 -13.83
CA THR A 204 -17.22 -18.18 -15.01
C THR A 204 -17.97 -19.47 -15.35
N ALA A 205 -18.29 -20.30 -14.35
CA ALA A 205 -19.06 -21.53 -14.55
C ALA A 205 -20.51 -21.23 -14.99
N ALA A 206 -21.14 -20.22 -14.41
CA ALA A 206 -22.45 -19.72 -14.81
C ALA A 206 -22.48 -19.28 -16.28
N GLY A 207 -21.47 -18.53 -16.74
CA GLY A 207 -21.32 -18.14 -18.15
C GLY A 207 -20.95 -19.27 -19.11
N GLN A 208 -20.84 -20.52 -18.64
CA GLN A 208 -20.58 -21.73 -19.42
C GLN A 208 -21.74 -22.74 -19.37
N LYS A 209 -22.82 -22.45 -18.65
CA LYS A 209 -24.05 -23.25 -18.67
C LYS A 209 -24.86 -22.99 -19.93
N GLN A 210 -25.74 -23.94 -20.28
CA GLN A 210 -26.84 -23.70 -21.21
C GLN A 210 -27.93 -22.83 -20.56
N GLY A 211 -28.73 -22.16 -21.40
CA GLY A 211 -29.71 -21.17 -20.98
C GLY A 211 -29.14 -19.74 -21.00
N ASP A 212 -29.83 -18.81 -20.35
CA ASP A 212 -29.45 -17.40 -20.34
C ASP A 212 -28.16 -17.17 -19.52
N ALA A 213 -27.14 -16.60 -20.17
CA ALA A 213 -25.82 -16.37 -19.57
C ALA A 213 -25.74 -15.10 -18.70
N LEU A 214 -26.78 -14.26 -18.67
CA LEU A 214 -26.97 -13.17 -17.73
C LEU A 214 -27.71 -13.69 -16.48
N GLU A 215 -28.82 -14.40 -16.64
CA GLU A 215 -29.60 -14.96 -15.53
C GLU A 215 -28.75 -15.94 -14.69
N ASN A 216 -28.01 -16.85 -15.35
CA ASN A 216 -27.09 -17.75 -14.66
C ASN A 216 -26.04 -16.99 -13.81
N LYS A 217 -25.59 -15.80 -14.26
CA LYS A 217 -24.65 -14.96 -13.49
C LYS A 217 -25.34 -14.21 -12.36
N ALA A 218 -26.59 -13.76 -12.54
CA ALA A 218 -27.40 -13.16 -11.49
C ALA A 218 -27.55 -14.13 -10.30
N GLN A 219 -28.00 -15.36 -10.59
CA GLN A 219 -28.10 -16.44 -9.61
C GLN A 219 -26.76 -16.74 -8.93
N ALA A 220 -25.64 -16.72 -9.67
CA ALA A 220 -24.30 -16.94 -9.12
C ALA A 220 -23.81 -15.81 -8.21
N ILE A 221 -24.13 -14.54 -8.51
CA ILE A 221 -23.83 -13.38 -7.66
C ILE A 221 -24.68 -13.43 -6.39
N LYS A 222 -25.99 -13.60 -6.55
CA LYS A 222 -26.96 -13.73 -5.45
C LYS A 222 -26.53 -14.79 -4.44
N ALA A 223 -26.26 -16.01 -4.92
CA ALA A 223 -25.87 -17.14 -4.07
C ALA A 223 -24.43 -17.09 -3.52
N VAL A 224 -23.69 -15.97 -3.70
CA VAL A 224 -22.45 -15.63 -3.01
C VAL A 224 -22.70 -14.50 -1.99
N LEU A 225 -23.46 -13.47 -2.37
CA LEU A 225 -23.79 -12.35 -1.50
C LEU A 225 -24.64 -12.81 -0.31
N GLU A 226 -25.74 -13.53 -0.54
CA GLU A 226 -26.65 -14.08 0.49
C GLU A 226 -26.01 -15.20 1.36
N SER A 227 -24.73 -15.53 1.15
CA SER A 227 -24.07 -16.53 2.00
C SER A 227 -23.84 -15.98 3.41
N PRO A 228 -23.94 -16.77 4.51
CA PRO A 228 -23.85 -16.25 5.89
C PRO A 228 -22.53 -15.58 6.30
N LYS A 229 -21.51 -15.58 5.44
CA LYS A 229 -20.23 -14.86 5.63
C LYS A 229 -20.11 -13.63 4.72
N GLY A 230 -21.02 -13.49 3.77
CA GLY A 230 -20.97 -12.56 2.66
C GLY A 230 -19.69 -12.68 1.85
N MET A 231 -19.36 -11.62 1.12
CA MET A 231 -18.13 -11.52 0.34
C MET A 231 -17.03 -10.80 1.15
N PRO A 232 -15.75 -11.25 1.09
CA PRO A 232 -14.63 -10.49 1.65
C PRO A 232 -14.54 -9.11 0.99
N VAL A 233 -14.30 -8.04 1.77
CA VAL A 233 -14.44 -6.64 1.31
C VAL A 233 -13.66 -6.34 0.03
N PHE A 234 -12.42 -6.84 -0.11
CA PHE A 234 -11.65 -6.65 -1.35
C PHE A 234 -12.26 -7.35 -2.56
N ASN A 235 -12.80 -8.56 -2.37
CA ASN A 235 -13.53 -9.28 -3.42
C ASN A 235 -14.82 -8.53 -3.80
N LEU A 236 -15.52 -7.93 -2.81
CA LEU A 236 -16.73 -7.12 -3.03
C LEU A 236 -16.42 -5.87 -3.85
N LEU A 237 -15.54 -4.99 -3.36
CA LEU A 237 -15.11 -3.76 -4.05
C LEU A 237 -14.66 -4.02 -5.49
N ARG A 238 -13.89 -5.09 -5.73
CA ARG A 238 -13.39 -5.45 -7.06
C ARG A 238 -14.46 -5.96 -8.03
N ASN A 239 -15.63 -6.38 -7.52
CA ASN A 239 -16.72 -6.94 -8.30
C ASN A 239 -18.01 -6.09 -8.28
N LEU A 240 -18.04 -4.90 -7.66
CA LEU A 240 -19.24 -4.04 -7.65
C LEU A 240 -19.77 -3.75 -9.07
N ARG A 241 -18.88 -3.49 -10.06
CA ARG A 241 -19.28 -3.33 -11.47
C ARG A 241 -19.93 -4.61 -12.03
N ASN A 242 -19.45 -5.79 -11.63
CA ASN A 242 -20.01 -7.06 -12.08
C ASN A 242 -21.38 -7.33 -11.44
N ILE A 243 -21.55 -7.00 -10.15
CA ILE A 243 -22.84 -7.04 -9.45
C ILE A 243 -23.82 -6.09 -10.15
N PHE A 244 -23.45 -4.82 -10.34
CA PHE A 244 -24.31 -3.82 -11.00
C PHE A 244 -24.79 -4.27 -12.39
N LEU A 245 -23.90 -4.84 -13.21
CA LEU A 245 -24.22 -5.21 -14.59
C LEU A 245 -24.86 -6.61 -14.76
N ASN A 246 -24.87 -7.47 -13.73
CA ASN A 246 -25.37 -8.85 -13.87
C ASN A 246 -26.34 -9.27 -12.77
N ALA A 247 -26.54 -8.45 -11.73
CA ALA A 247 -27.43 -8.65 -10.59
C ALA A 247 -27.84 -7.30 -9.95
N PRO A 248 -28.43 -6.35 -10.70
CA PRO A 248 -28.77 -5.00 -10.21
C PRO A 248 -29.79 -5.01 -9.05
N GLU A 249 -30.50 -6.11 -8.84
CA GLU A 249 -31.35 -6.38 -7.68
C GLU A 249 -30.54 -6.62 -6.39
N MET A 250 -29.32 -7.18 -6.50
CA MET A 250 -28.44 -7.47 -5.35
C MET A 250 -27.59 -6.27 -4.90
N ILE A 251 -27.85 -5.07 -5.43
CA ILE A 251 -27.14 -3.85 -5.05
C ILE A 251 -27.39 -3.47 -3.59
N GLY A 252 -28.61 -3.67 -3.06
CA GLY A 252 -28.94 -3.41 -1.65
C GLY A 252 -28.05 -4.22 -0.70
N GLU A 253 -28.01 -5.53 -0.88
CA GLU A 253 -27.14 -6.46 -0.14
C GLU A 253 -25.64 -6.08 -0.29
N ALA A 254 -25.20 -5.68 -1.49
CA ALA A 254 -23.82 -5.20 -1.70
C ALA A 254 -23.52 -3.92 -0.90
N CYS A 255 -24.47 -2.99 -0.78
CA CYS A 255 -24.35 -1.80 0.07
C CYS A 255 -24.37 -2.16 1.57
N GLU A 256 -25.24 -3.06 2.00
CA GLU A 256 -25.30 -3.52 3.40
C GLU A 256 -23.97 -4.18 3.82
N GLN A 257 -23.36 -4.99 2.96
CA GLN A 257 -22.04 -5.58 3.23
C GLN A 257 -20.87 -4.57 3.22
N LEU A 258 -21.03 -3.41 2.59
CA LEU A 258 -20.09 -2.29 2.69
C LEU A 258 -20.30 -1.50 4.00
N ASN A 259 -21.54 -1.45 4.52
CA ASN A 259 -21.87 -0.79 5.80
C ASN A 259 -21.54 -1.63 7.05
N GLN A 260 -21.10 -2.88 6.90
CA GLN A 260 -20.70 -3.77 8.01
C GLN A 260 -19.42 -3.27 8.70
N GLN A 261 -19.56 -2.34 9.66
CA GLN A 261 -18.45 -1.59 10.26
C GLN A 261 -17.24 -2.45 10.67
N GLU A 262 -17.47 -3.51 11.45
CA GLU A 262 -16.40 -4.40 11.91
C GLU A 262 -15.68 -5.12 10.76
N LYS A 263 -16.40 -5.49 9.69
CA LYS A 263 -15.84 -6.14 8.50
C LYS A 263 -14.96 -5.18 7.70
N ILE A 264 -15.30 -3.90 7.69
CA ILE A 264 -14.51 -2.82 7.07
C ILE A 264 -13.27 -2.49 7.90
N ARG A 265 -13.42 -2.19 9.21
CA ARG A 265 -12.31 -1.84 10.12
C ARG A 265 -11.23 -2.92 10.14
N ASN A 266 -11.63 -4.19 10.17
CA ASN A 266 -10.73 -5.35 10.17
C ASN A 266 -10.22 -5.76 8.76
N SER A 267 -10.64 -5.08 7.68
CA SER A 267 -10.38 -5.53 6.30
C SER A 267 -8.91 -5.48 5.85
N ARG A 268 -8.04 -4.75 6.58
CA ARG A 268 -6.66 -4.40 6.19
C ARG A 268 -6.54 -3.79 4.79
N LEU A 269 -7.61 -3.17 4.29
CA LEU A 269 -7.64 -2.60 2.96
C LEU A 269 -6.92 -1.25 2.91
N LEU A 270 -6.07 -1.10 1.88
CA LEU A 270 -5.43 0.17 1.59
C LEU A 270 -6.47 1.14 1.01
N PRO A 271 -6.60 2.38 1.52
CA PRO A 271 -7.70 3.30 1.18
C PRO A 271 -7.96 3.51 -0.32
N PHE A 272 -6.89 3.50 -1.13
CA PHE A 272 -7.00 3.64 -2.58
C PHE A 272 -7.84 2.55 -3.26
N ARG A 273 -8.11 1.40 -2.59
CA ARG A 273 -9.00 0.35 -3.09
C ARG A 273 -10.46 0.79 -3.13
N PHE A 274 -10.91 1.61 -2.19
CA PHE A 274 -12.25 2.20 -2.20
C PHE A 274 -12.36 3.23 -3.32
N ALA A 275 -11.40 4.17 -3.41
CA ALA A 275 -11.32 5.16 -4.51
C ALA A 275 -11.25 4.50 -5.90
N SER A 276 -10.53 3.37 -6.03
CA SER A 276 -10.49 2.57 -7.26
C SER A 276 -11.87 2.01 -7.62
N ALA A 277 -12.61 1.45 -6.65
CA ALA A 277 -13.94 0.93 -6.88
C ALA A 277 -14.94 2.04 -7.25
N TYR A 278 -14.90 3.18 -6.55
CA TYR A 278 -15.69 4.37 -6.85
C TYR A 278 -15.49 4.81 -8.30
N THR A 279 -14.23 4.86 -8.75
CA THR A 279 -13.86 5.24 -10.12
C THR A 279 -14.36 4.26 -11.17
N GLU A 280 -14.48 2.95 -10.88
CA GLU A 280 -15.09 1.99 -11.81
C GLU A 280 -16.62 2.04 -11.85
N ILE A 281 -17.28 2.43 -10.75
CA ILE A 281 -18.74 2.65 -10.71
C ILE A 281 -19.13 3.98 -11.36
N GLU A 282 -18.34 5.05 -11.17
CA GLU A 282 -18.59 6.36 -11.78
C GLU A 282 -18.66 6.30 -13.31
N LYS A 283 -17.83 5.47 -13.95
CA LYS A 283 -17.80 5.28 -15.41
C LYS A 283 -19.07 4.64 -15.98
N LEU A 284 -19.92 4.03 -15.14
CA LEU A 284 -21.18 3.46 -15.58
C LEU A 284 -22.11 4.57 -16.08
N SER A 285 -22.50 4.48 -17.35
CA SER A 285 -23.43 5.39 -18.00
C SER A 285 -24.52 4.58 -18.69
N TYR A 286 -25.76 5.07 -18.60
CA TYR A 286 -26.92 4.44 -19.23
C TYR A 286 -26.69 4.33 -20.75
N GLY A 287 -27.15 3.24 -21.36
CA GLY A 287 -26.97 2.97 -22.79
C GLY A 287 -25.56 2.59 -23.27
N ARG A 288 -24.48 2.83 -22.50
CA ARG A 288 -23.08 2.49 -22.87
C ARG A 288 -22.53 1.23 -22.17
N THR A 289 -23.40 0.36 -21.66
CA THR A 289 -23.00 -0.84 -20.91
C THR A 289 -22.56 -2.02 -21.79
N ASN A 290 -22.96 -2.01 -23.06
CA ASN A 290 -22.66 -3.10 -24.00
C ASN A 290 -21.25 -3.00 -24.59
N HIS A 291 -20.59 -4.14 -24.76
CA HIS A 291 -19.21 -4.25 -25.25
C HIS A 291 -19.09 -4.39 -26.77
N THR A 292 -20.18 -4.23 -27.53
CA THR A 292 -20.27 -4.43 -28.98
C THR A 292 -20.71 -3.14 -29.69
N GLN A 293 -20.20 -2.92 -30.92
CA GLN A 293 -20.63 -1.78 -31.76
C GLN A 293 -21.99 -2.02 -32.44
N ILE A 294 -22.41 -3.28 -32.53
CA ILE A 294 -23.75 -3.71 -32.94
C ILE A 294 -24.34 -4.42 -31.73
N ALA A 295 -25.51 -3.97 -31.28
CA ALA A 295 -26.26 -4.57 -30.20
C ALA A 295 -27.75 -4.54 -30.57
N PHE A 296 -28.37 -5.72 -30.64
CA PHE A 296 -29.80 -5.84 -30.79
C PHE A 296 -30.52 -5.48 -29.49
N GLU A 297 -31.84 -5.36 -29.53
CA GLU A 297 -32.61 -4.99 -28.34
C GLU A 297 -32.62 -6.10 -27.29
N SER A 298 -32.49 -7.35 -27.73
CA SER A 298 -32.18 -8.54 -26.91
C SER A 298 -30.84 -8.46 -26.17
N ASP A 299 -29.89 -7.68 -26.69
CA ASP A 299 -28.52 -7.63 -26.16
C ASP A 299 -28.38 -6.53 -25.10
N LYS A 300 -29.37 -5.63 -25.00
CA LYS A 300 -29.41 -4.57 -23.98
C LYS A 300 -29.65 -5.22 -22.62
N GLN A 301 -28.67 -5.16 -21.73
CA GLN A 301 -28.86 -5.63 -20.36
C GLN A 301 -30.02 -4.85 -19.70
N ASN A 302 -31.01 -5.57 -19.16
CA ASN A 302 -32.12 -4.93 -18.45
C ASN A 302 -31.66 -4.43 -17.07
N LEU A 303 -31.25 -3.16 -17.02
CA LEU A 303 -30.75 -2.51 -15.80
C LEU A 303 -31.81 -1.61 -15.13
N GLY A 304 -33.07 -1.71 -15.58
CA GLY A 304 -34.16 -0.80 -15.22
C GLY A 304 -34.23 0.44 -16.10
N SER A 305 -35.03 1.43 -15.68
CA SER A 305 -35.06 2.76 -16.29
C SER A 305 -33.75 3.54 -16.06
N GLU A 306 -33.57 4.67 -16.74
CA GLU A 306 -32.43 5.57 -16.47
C GLU A 306 -32.43 6.11 -15.03
N ASP A 307 -33.62 6.38 -14.46
CA ASP A 307 -33.76 6.80 -13.06
C ASP A 307 -33.39 5.66 -12.10
N GLU A 308 -33.81 4.42 -12.37
CA GLU A 308 -33.43 3.26 -11.56
C GLU A 308 -31.92 2.98 -11.65
N PHE A 309 -31.34 3.08 -12.85
CA PHE A 309 -29.91 2.96 -13.08
C PHE A 309 -29.13 4.02 -12.29
N ASN A 310 -29.53 5.28 -12.37
CA ASN A 310 -28.86 6.39 -11.69
C ASN A 310 -29.02 6.30 -10.16
N LYS A 311 -30.21 5.92 -9.67
CA LYS A 311 -30.46 5.66 -8.25
C LYS A 311 -29.61 4.51 -7.72
N ARG A 312 -29.57 3.37 -8.41
CA ARG A 312 -28.71 2.22 -8.10
C ARG A 312 -27.23 2.59 -8.10
N LYS A 313 -26.81 3.44 -9.05
CA LYS A 313 -25.42 3.92 -9.17
C LYS A 313 -25.05 4.78 -7.97
N GLN A 314 -25.91 5.73 -7.60
CA GLN A 314 -25.69 6.59 -6.45
C GLN A 314 -25.61 5.77 -5.15
N GLN A 315 -26.52 4.81 -4.95
CA GLN A 315 -26.50 3.90 -3.78
C GLN A 315 -25.16 3.16 -3.61
N LEU A 316 -24.52 2.70 -4.69
CA LEU A 316 -23.18 2.11 -4.61
C LEU A 316 -22.10 3.16 -4.29
N LEU A 317 -22.15 4.35 -4.90
CA LEU A 317 -21.17 5.41 -4.62
C LEU A 317 -21.26 5.88 -3.15
N ASP A 318 -22.47 5.98 -2.60
CA ASP A 318 -22.74 6.28 -1.19
C ASP A 318 -22.18 5.18 -0.26
N ALA A 319 -22.39 3.90 -0.59
CA ALA A 319 -21.88 2.79 0.21
C ALA A 319 -20.34 2.63 0.14
N ILE A 320 -19.71 2.96 -1.00
CA ILE A 320 -18.25 2.97 -1.12
C ILE A 320 -17.65 4.12 -0.28
N GLU A 321 -18.30 5.28 -0.25
CA GLU A 321 -17.94 6.43 0.59
C GLU A 321 -18.05 6.07 2.08
N GLY A 322 -19.22 5.62 2.53
CA GLY A 322 -19.44 5.23 3.92
C GLY A 322 -18.46 4.14 4.39
N ALA A 323 -18.17 3.15 3.55
CA ALA A 323 -17.14 2.14 3.86
C ALA A 323 -15.72 2.73 3.95
N LEU A 324 -15.39 3.73 3.13
CA LEU A 324 -14.10 4.42 3.24
C LEU A 324 -14.05 5.28 4.51
N GLU A 325 -15.10 6.04 4.82
CA GLU A 325 -15.22 6.82 6.06
C GLU A 325 -15.13 5.94 7.32
N ILE A 326 -15.79 4.77 7.30
CA ILE A 326 -15.64 3.76 8.36
C ILE A 326 -14.18 3.29 8.48
N SER A 327 -13.46 3.09 7.37
CA SER A 327 -12.03 2.76 7.43
C SER A 327 -11.17 3.91 7.98
N CYS A 328 -11.60 5.17 7.79
CA CYS A 328 -10.99 6.35 8.42
C CYS A 328 -11.24 6.44 9.93
N GLN A 329 -12.19 5.68 10.51
CA GLN A 329 -12.42 5.70 11.96
C GLN A 329 -11.27 5.07 12.75
N ASN A 330 -10.46 4.20 12.11
CA ASN A 330 -9.20 3.72 12.68
C ASN A 330 -8.16 4.84 12.81
N ILE A 331 -8.30 5.94 12.06
CA ILE A 331 -7.49 7.15 12.23
C ILE A 331 -8.06 7.90 13.43
N GLU A 332 -7.31 7.94 14.52
CA GLU A 332 -7.61 8.73 15.70
C GLU A 332 -7.33 10.24 15.47
N CYS A 333 -7.87 11.08 16.34
CA CYS A 333 -7.57 12.51 16.35
C CYS A 333 -6.27 12.74 17.12
N LEU A 334 -5.40 13.58 16.57
CA LEU A 334 -4.26 14.13 17.27
C LEU A 334 -4.73 15.20 18.26
N GLU A 335 -3.96 15.37 19.33
CA GLU A 335 -4.15 16.42 20.33
C GLU A 335 -3.46 17.70 19.85
N GLY A 336 -4.15 18.84 19.96
CA GLY A 336 -3.71 20.13 19.40
C GLY A 336 -4.14 20.33 17.94
N ASN A 337 -3.61 21.38 17.31
CA ASN A 337 -3.84 21.64 15.89
C ASN A 337 -2.93 20.80 14.99
N THR A 338 -3.31 20.62 13.72
CA THR A 338 -2.51 19.82 12.77
C THR A 338 -2.29 20.56 11.45
N ALA A 339 -1.03 20.81 11.10
CA ALA A 339 -0.65 21.12 9.73
C ALA A 339 -0.41 19.81 8.96
N ILE A 340 -1.07 19.66 7.82
CA ILE A 340 -0.90 18.53 6.90
C ILE A 340 -0.39 19.10 5.58
N LEU A 341 0.74 18.60 5.09
CA LEU A 341 1.35 19.01 3.83
C LEU A 341 1.39 17.83 2.87
N VAL A 342 0.87 18.02 1.66
CA VAL A 342 0.78 16.99 0.62
C VAL A 342 1.54 17.43 -0.63
N ASP A 343 2.50 16.61 -1.03
CA ASP A 343 3.31 16.82 -2.20
C ASP A 343 2.52 16.58 -3.50
N HIS A 344 2.65 17.53 -4.42
CA HIS A 344 2.03 17.52 -5.73
C HIS A 344 3.00 17.89 -6.86
N SER A 345 4.30 17.83 -6.60
CA SER A 345 5.36 18.04 -7.57
C SER A 345 5.44 16.96 -8.67
N GLY A 346 6.33 17.16 -9.63
CA GLY A 346 6.55 16.31 -10.79
C GLY A 346 7.01 14.90 -10.42
N SER A 347 7.80 14.73 -9.37
CA SER A 347 8.27 13.41 -8.91
C SER A 347 7.10 12.51 -8.51
N VAL A 348 6.16 13.05 -7.72
CA VAL A 348 5.01 12.32 -7.15
C VAL A 348 3.78 12.32 -8.06
N ARG A 349 3.62 13.32 -8.95
CA ARG A 349 2.58 13.32 -10.00
C ARG A 349 2.95 12.49 -11.22
N GLY A 350 4.23 12.50 -11.62
CA GLY A 350 4.70 11.96 -12.89
C GLY A 350 4.60 13.00 -13.99
N ASP A 351 5.75 13.38 -14.53
CA ASP A 351 5.93 14.36 -15.58
C ASP A 351 6.08 13.67 -16.96
N ALA A 352 6.76 14.31 -17.91
CA ALA A 352 7.04 13.74 -19.22
C ALA A 352 8.18 12.69 -19.24
N GLY A 353 9.03 12.64 -18.20
CA GLY A 353 10.19 11.74 -18.13
C GLY A 353 10.04 10.54 -17.19
N GLY A 354 9.32 10.70 -16.07
CA GLY A 354 9.28 9.74 -14.98
C GLY A 354 7.96 8.96 -14.82
N HIS A 355 8.00 7.86 -14.09
CA HIS A 355 6.80 7.10 -13.71
C HIS A 355 6.51 7.23 -12.21
N SER A 356 5.35 7.84 -11.91
CA SER A 356 4.80 8.05 -10.56
C SER A 356 3.79 7.00 -10.12
N ARG A 357 3.54 5.98 -10.94
CA ARG A 357 2.46 5.01 -10.72
C ARG A 357 2.85 4.05 -9.59
N VAL A 358 1.92 3.84 -8.67
CA VAL A 358 2.13 2.99 -7.47
C VAL A 358 2.26 1.49 -7.79
N SER A 359 2.12 1.10 -9.05
CA SER A 359 2.63 -0.15 -9.64
C SER A 359 2.42 -0.12 -11.15
N GLN A 360 3.12 -0.98 -11.90
CA GLN A 360 2.95 -1.16 -13.35
C GLN A 360 1.47 -1.37 -13.77
N PHE A 361 0.66 -1.99 -12.90
CA PHE A 361 -0.75 -2.32 -13.13
C PHE A 361 -1.76 -1.27 -12.59
N SER A 362 -1.29 -0.14 -12.04
CA SER A 362 -2.14 0.91 -11.49
C SER A 362 -2.12 2.18 -12.34
N ARG A 363 -3.26 2.86 -12.45
CA ARG A 363 -3.34 4.24 -12.98
C ARG A 363 -3.15 5.30 -11.90
N THR A 364 -3.14 4.91 -10.63
CA THR A 364 -2.98 5.81 -9.47
C THR A 364 -1.52 6.24 -9.30
N THR A 365 -1.30 7.53 -9.11
CA THR A 365 0.01 8.15 -8.86
C THR A 365 0.35 8.18 -7.37
N CYS A 366 1.63 8.37 -7.01
CA CYS A 366 2.03 8.57 -5.62
C CYS A 366 1.29 9.77 -4.98
N ALA A 367 1.21 10.89 -5.69
CA ALA A 367 0.45 12.07 -5.27
C ALA A 367 -1.05 11.79 -5.06
N ALA A 368 -1.66 10.87 -5.80
CA ALA A 368 -3.07 10.52 -5.62
C ALA A 368 -3.33 9.73 -4.34
N ILE A 369 -2.38 8.89 -3.89
CA ILE A 369 -2.49 8.22 -2.59
C ILE A 369 -2.06 9.18 -1.45
N GLY A 370 -0.99 9.96 -1.63
CA GLY A 370 -0.56 10.97 -0.64
C GLY A 370 -1.67 11.98 -0.33
N ASN A 371 -2.35 12.50 -1.35
CA ASN A 371 -3.50 13.38 -1.19
C ASN A 371 -4.70 12.67 -0.57
N LEU A 372 -4.99 11.41 -0.93
CA LEU A 372 -6.05 10.64 -0.26
C LEU A 372 -5.74 10.46 1.23
N PHE A 373 -4.50 10.14 1.60
CA PHE A 373 -4.10 9.97 3.00
C PHE A 373 -4.12 11.30 3.77
N GLY A 374 -3.69 12.40 3.14
CA GLY A 374 -3.80 13.75 3.70
C GLY A 374 -5.25 14.20 3.90
N ALA A 375 -6.14 13.92 2.95
CA ALA A 375 -7.58 14.16 3.07
C ALA A 375 -8.22 13.32 4.19
N MET A 376 -7.94 12.01 4.22
CA MET A 376 -8.41 11.13 5.29
C MET A 376 -7.97 11.60 6.67
N LEU A 377 -6.69 12.00 6.82
CA LEU A 377 -6.17 12.53 8.07
C LEU A 377 -6.88 13.85 8.44
N ALA A 378 -7.05 14.76 7.48
CA ALA A 378 -7.68 16.07 7.69
C ALA A 378 -9.15 15.97 8.15
N TYR A 379 -9.92 15.05 7.57
CA TYR A 379 -11.30 14.75 7.99
C TYR A 379 -11.41 14.21 9.42
N ARG A 380 -10.29 13.74 10.00
CA ARG A 380 -10.23 13.10 11.31
C ARG A 380 -9.63 13.99 12.40
N GLN A 381 -9.07 15.14 12.02
CA GLN A 381 -8.57 16.16 12.96
C GLN A 381 -9.65 17.22 13.25
N ASN A 382 -9.56 17.88 14.41
CA ASN A 382 -10.49 18.94 14.81
C ASN A 382 -10.07 20.32 14.26
N ASP A 383 -8.87 20.79 14.60
CA ASP A 383 -8.25 21.98 14.01
C ASP A 383 -7.16 21.56 13.02
N VAL A 384 -7.26 22.01 11.77
CA VAL A 384 -6.41 21.52 10.68
C VAL A 384 -6.16 22.54 9.58
N TYR A 385 -4.91 22.62 9.16
CA TYR A 385 -4.47 23.25 7.92
C TYR A 385 -4.05 22.17 6.93
N LEU A 386 -4.63 22.12 5.74
CA LEU A 386 -4.15 21.26 4.65
C LEU A 386 -3.51 22.13 3.55
N GLY A 387 -2.20 21.97 3.33
CA GLY A 387 -1.45 22.62 2.26
C GLY A 387 -1.03 21.62 1.19
N LEU A 388 -1.37 21.89 -0.07
CA LEU A 388 -0.82 21.19 -1.23
C LEU A 388 0.44 21.91 -1.70
N PHE A 389 1.52 21.21 -2.05
CA PHE A 389 2.79 21.88 -2.37
C PHE A 389 3.54 21.39 -3.62
N GLY A 390 4.33 22.29 -4.18
CA GLY A 390 5.22 22.13 -5.34
C GLY A 390 6.08 23.40 -5.51
N ASP A 391 6.07 24.05 -6.68
CA ASP A 391 6.55 25.43 -6.86
C ASP A 391 5.87 26.44 -5.91
N THR A 392 4.65 26.13 -5.48
CA THR A 392 3.79 26.98 -4.64
C THR A 392 3.19 26.20 -3.48
N LEU A 393 2.51 26.89 -2.56
CA LEU A 393 1.76 26.29 -1.45
C LEU A 393 0.29 26.71 -1.57
N ILE A 394 -0.60 25.75 -1.82
CA ILE A 394 -2.04 25.97 -2.03
C ILE A 394 -2.81 25.40 -0.83
N ALA A 395 -3.21 26.28 0.09
CA ALA A 395 -4.07 25.95 1.22
C ALA A 395 -5.46 25.50 0.73
N GLN A 396 -5.98 24.40 1.29
CA GLN A 396 -7.30 23.86 0.98
C GLN A 396 -8.33 24.28 2.04
N SER A 397 -9.48 24.77 1.59
CA SER A 397 -10.65 24.90 2.46
C SER A 397 -11.33 23.55 2.63
N LEU A 398 -11.35 23.05 3.89
CA LEU A 398 -11.98 21.81 4.30
C LEU A 398 -13.40 22.07 4.81
N ASN A 399 -14.40 21.66 4.04
CA ASN A 399 -15.77 21.57 4.52
C ASN A 399 -16.05 20.14 5.01
N ARG A 400 -16.34 19.95 6.30
CA ARG A 400 -16.67 18.63 6.87
C ARG A 400 -18.08 18.14 6.53
N SER A 401 -18.88 18.91 5.80
CA SER A 401 -20.11 18.43 5.15
C SER A 401 -19.92 18.04 3.67
N GLU A 402 -18.71 18.21 3.12
CA GLU A 402 -18.33 17.66 1.81
C GLU A 402 -17.93 16.20 1.99
N ARG A 403 -18.18 15.35 1.01
CA ARG A 403 -17.80 13.93 1.05
C ARG A 403 -16.29 13.77 0.91
N MET A 404 -15.69 12.82 1.63
CA MET A 404 -14.23 12.75 1.71
C MET A 404 -13.55 12.40 0.37
N LEU A 405 -14.16 11.55 -0.47
CA LEU A 405 -13.68 11.30 -1.83
C LEU A 405 -13.85 12.51 -2.75
N ASP A 406 -14.95 13.25 -2.64
CA ASP A 406 -15.17 14.44 -3.48
C ASP A 406 -14.18 15.56 -3.10
N PHE A 407 -13.98 15.79 -1.80
CA PHE A 407 -12.91 16.65 -1.30
C PHE A 407 -11.54 16.19 -1.79
N ALA A 408 -11.20 14.90 -1.63
CA ALA A 408 -9.91 14.36 -2.05
C ALA A 408 -9.71 14.47 -3.56
N ARG A 409 -10.76 14.34 -4.38
CA ARG A 409 -10.68 14.55 -5.84
C ARG A 409 -10.52 16.02 -6.18
N ARG A 410 -11.24 16.91 -5.50
CA ARG A 410 -11.13 18.36 -5.66
C ARG A 410 -9.74 18.86 -5.28
N SER A 411 -9.20 18.45 -4.12
CA SER A 411 -7.84 18.78 -3.71
C SER A 411 -6.80 18.16 -4.67
N TYR A 412 -6.99 16.91 -5.13
CA TYR A 412 -6.09 16.32 -6.13
C TYR A 412 -6.11 17.06 -7.47
N ALA A 413 -7.24 17.64 -7.88
CA ALA A 413 -7.34 18.50 -9.05
C ALA A 413 -6.63 19.85 -8.83
N GLU A 414 -6.91 20.53 -7.71
CA GLU A 414 -6.27 21.81 -7.36
C GLU A 414 -4.75 21.68 -7.19
N GLY A 415 -4.27 20.55 -6.66
CA GLY A 415 -2.84 20.26 -6.55
C GLY A 415 -2.11 20.24 -7.90
N ALA A 416 -2.79 20.15 -9.03
CA ALA A 416 -2.13 20.26 -10.35
C ALA A 416 -1.58 21.68 -10.61
N LYS A 417 -2.10 22.68 -9.89
CA LYS A 417 -1.66 24.09 -9.94
C LYS A 417 -0.44 24.35 -9.06
N CYS A 418 0.03 23.37 -8.28
CA CYS A 418 1.16 23.56 -7.37
C CYS A 418 2.49 23.82 -8.11
N GLY A 419 2.64 23.29 -9.32
CA GLY A 419 3.87 23.34 -10.12
C GLY A 419 4.76 22.08 -9.96
N PRO A 420 5.67 21.80 -10.92
CA PRO A 420 6.38 20.52 -11.00
C PRO A 420 7.61 20.38 -10.08
N SER A 421 8.12 21.44 -9.45
CA SER A 421 9.31 21.39 -8.59
C SER A 421 8.95 20.91 -7.18
N THR A 422 9.83 20.14 -6.53
CA THR A 422 9.53 19.38 -5.28
C THR A 422 9.43 20.23 -4.00
N GLU A 423 9.67 21.54 -4.06
CA GLU A 423 10.39 22.19 -2.95
C GLU A 423 9.77 23.47 -2.38
N ASN A 424 9.49 24.45 -3.24
CA ASN A 424 9.31 25.83 -2.80
C ASN A 424 8.09 26.02 -1.88
N GLY A 425 7.03 25.22 -2.05
CA GLY A 425 5.87 25.25 -1.18
C GLY A 425 6.15 24.83 0.28
N LEU A 426 7.06 23.88 0.53
CA LEU A 426 7.45 23.52 1.90
C LEU A 426 8.33 24.62 2.53
N TYR A 427 9.22 25.22 1.74
CA TYR A 427 9.97 26.41 2.15
C TYR A 427 9.05 27.60 2.46
N ILE A 428 7.99 27.82 1.66
CA ILE A 428 6.96 28.85 1.90
C ILE A 428 6.22 28.57 3.22
N PHE A 429 5.86 27.31 3.51
CA PHE A 429 5.19 26.95 4.77
C PHE A 429 6.05 27.29 5.99
N LEU A 430 7.31 26.84 6.00
CA LEU A 430 8.23 27.10 7.12
C LEU A 430 8.50 28.60 7.30
N LYS A 431 8.80 29.32 6.21
CA LYS A 431 9.03 30.78 6.23
C LYS A 431 7.80 31.55 6.72
N THR A 432 6.60 31.11 6.37
CA THR A 432 5.33 31.68 6.84
C THR A 432 5.14 31.44 8.33
N CYS A 433 5.31 30.20 8.81
CA CYS A 433 5.20 29.87 10.23
C CYS A 433 6.22 30.65 11.09
N ILE A 434 7.44 30.85 10.60
CA ILE A 434 8.49 31.63 11.29
C ILE A 434 8.12 33.12 11.34
N ARG A 435 7.76 33.72 10.19
CA ARG A 435 7.36 35.13 10.07
C ARG A 435 6.19 35.48 11.00
N GLU A 436 5.18 34.63 11.04
CA GLU A 436 3.93 34.87 11.78
C GLU A 436 3.93 34.27 13.18
N LYS A 437 5.03 33.63 13.60
CA LYS A 437 5.16 32.89 14.87
C LYS A 437 4.00 31.90 15.08
N LYS A 438 3.59 31.23 14.00
CA LYS A 438 2.41 30.36 13.98
C LYS A 438 2.67 29.12 14.84
N HIS A 439 1.82 28.92 15.86
CA HIS A 439 1.91 27.75 16.72
C HIS A 439 1.33 26.50 16.04
N ILE A 440 2.11 25.42 16.00
CA ILE A 440 1.77 24.16 15.33
C ILE A 440 2.08 22.98 16.25
N ASP A 441 1.05 22.29 16.74
CA ASP A 441 1.20 21.14 17.64
C ASP A 441 1.64 19.88 16.88
N ASN A 442 1.06 19.65 15.69
CA ASN A 442 1.35 18.50 14.84
C ASN A 442 1.66 18.96 13.41
N LEU A 443 2.71 18.41 12.78
CA LEU A 443 3.08 18.68 11.38
C LEU A 443 3.28 17.35 10.65
N VAL A 444 2.35 16.97 9.79
CA VAL A 444 2.39 15.73 9.01
C VAL A 444 2.65 16.02 7.54
N ILE A 445 3.63 15.36 6.93
CA ILE A 445 4.09 15.65 5.56
C ILE A 445 4.05 14.36 4.73
N PHE A 446 3.39 14.38 3.57
CA PHE A 446 3.31 13.27 2.62
C PHE A 446 4.10 13.63 1.34
N SER A 447 5.32 13.09 1.18
CA SER A 447 6.27 13.47 0.11
C SER A 447 7.34 12.39 -0.12
N ASP A 448 8.07 12.45 -1.24
CA ASP A 448 9.24 11.59 -1.46
C ASP A 448 10.57 12.14 -0.91
N MET A 449 10.52 13.29 -0.21
CA MET A 449 11.63 13.87 0.58
C MET A 449 12.87 14.28 -0.22
N VAL A 450 12.72 14.48 -1.53
CA VAL A 450 13.82 14.90 -2.41
C VAL A 450 13.79 16.42 -2.60
N ILE A 451 14.55 17.13 -1.77
CA ILE A 451 14.58 18.60 -1.72
C ILE A 451 16.04 19.04 -1.87
N GLY A 452 16.39 19.93 -2.80
CA GLY A 452 17.71 20.56 -2.89
C GLY A 452 18.03 21.31 -4.18
N LYS A 453 19.26 21.83 -4.24
CA LYS A 453 19.83 22.41 -5.46
C LYS A 453 21.20 21.81 -5.76
N ASP A 454 21.50 21.60 -7.05
CA ASP A 454 22.76 21.06 -7.58
C ASP A 454 22.97 19.56 -7.27
N GLY A 455 21.96 18.75 -7.63
CA GLY A 455 21.97 17.29 -7.60
C GLY A 455 22.58 16.65 -8.86
N SER A 456 22.81 15.33 -8.85
CA SER A 456 23.43 14.62 -9.99
C SER A 456 22.44 14.07 -11.02
N GLY A 457 21.19 14.54 -11.01
CA GLY A 457 20.17 14.22 -12.02
C GLY A 457 19.76 15.48 -12.79
N GLY A 458 19.55 15.37 -14.10
CA GLY A 458 19.35 16.51 -15.03
C GLY A 458 18.00 17.23 -14.93
N TRP A 459 17.61 17.63 -13.71
CA TRP A 459 16.44 18.46 -13.38
C TRP A 459 16.81 19.49 -12.29
N ASP A 460 18.11 19.78 -12.17
CA ASP A 460 18.84 20.41 -11.06
C ASP A 460 18.69 21.95 -10.97
N GLU A 461 18.30 22.62 -12.04
CA GLU A 461 18.27 24.09 -12.12
C GLU A 461 17.01 24.78 -11.56
N THR A 462 15.96 24.04 -11.18
CA THR A 462 14.65 24.66 -10.86
C THR A 462 14.58 25.33 -9.48
N SER A 463 15.38 24.86 -8.52
CA SER A 463 15.38 25.40 -7.15
C SER A 463 16.30 26.61 -7.01
N ARG A 464 15.76 27.73 -6.49
CA ARG A 464 16.52 28.96 -6.19
C ARG A 464 17.03 29.02 -4.75
N VAL A 465 17.01 27.90 -4.04
CA VAL A 465 17.22 27.85 -2.60
C VAL A 465 18.66 27.45 -2.27
N PRO A 466 19.37 28.16 -1.35
CA PRO A 466 20.73 27.79 -0.97
C PRO A 466 20.79 26.47 -0.18
N ARG A 467 21.84 25.67 -0.40
CA ARG A 467 22.17 24.51 0.44
C ARG A 467 22.29 24.89 1.92
N GLY A 468 21.63 24.13 2.80
CA GLY A 468 21.52 24.32 4.24
C GLY A 468 20.29 25.14 4.68
N GLU A 469 19.55 25.74 3.74
CA GLU A 469 18.37 26.55 4.06
C GLU A 469 17.25 25.71 4.68
N PHE A 470 17.05 24.46 4.24
CA PHE A 470 16.01 23.60 4.82
C PHE A 470 16.27 23.33 6.30
N GLU A 471 17.51 22.97 6.61
CA GLU A 471 17.93 22.70 7.98
C GLU A 471 17.83 23.96 8.86
N ARG A 472 18.24 25.12 8.34
CA ARG A 472 18.14 26.41 9.03
C ARG A 472 16.70 26.75 9.38
N LEU A 473 15.80 26.70 8.39
CA LEU A 473 14.38 27.02 8.59
C LEU A 473 13.69 26.01 9.50
N PHE A 474 14.00 24.71 9.37
CA PHE A 474 13.38 23.72 10.25
C PHE A 474 13.85 23.91 11.70
N ARG A 475 15.13 24.24 11.94
CA ARG A 475 15.63 24.62 13.27
C ARG A 475 14.93 25.87 13.82
N GLU A 476 14.71 26.91 13.01
CA GLU A 476 13.98 28.11 13.42
C GLU A 476 12.49 27.83 13.72
N PHE A 477 11.83 27.00 12.90
CA PHE A 477 10.48 26.50 13.16
C PHE A 477 10.41 25.73 14.49
N ARG A 478 11.40 24.87 14.80
CA ARG A 478 11.46 24.16 16.09
C ARG A 478 11.76 25.06 17.29
N GLN A 479 12.36 26.24 17.12
CA GLN A 479 12.50 27.21 18.22
C GLN A 479 11.15 27.83 18.61
N ILE A 480 10.27 28.05 17.63
CA ILE A 480 8.91 28.56 17.84
C ILE A 480 7.96 27.44 18.31
N ASN A 481 8.14 26.23 17.76
CA ASN A 481 7.30 25.05 18.03
C ASN A 481 8.13 23.90 18.63
N PRO A 482 8.66 24.04 19.86
CA PRO A 482 9.59 23.07 20.45
C PRO A 482 8.95 21.71 20.72
N GLN A 483 7.65 21.67 21.02
CA GLN A 483 6.88 20.45 21.29
C GLN A 483 6.19 19.85 20.05
N CYS A 484 6.41 20.40 18.85
CA CYS A 484 5.74 19.94 17.64
C CYS A 484 5.98 18.44 17.40
N ARG A 485 4.90 17.70 17.12
CA ARG A 485 4.93 16.31 16.66
C ARG A 485 5.10 16.33 15.14
N THR A 486 6.33 16.27 14.66
CA THR A 486 6.62 16.29 13.21
C THR A 486 6.71 14.87 12.68
N VAL A 487 5.82 14.51 11.75
CA VAL A 487 5.77 13.18 11.12
C VAL A 487 5.95 13.32 9.61
N CYS A 488 7.01 12.71 9.06
CA CYS A 488 7.18 12.62 7.62
C CYS A 488 6.79 11.23 7.13
N VAL A 489 5.67 11.15 6.41
CA VAL A 489 5.28 10.01 5.60
C VAL A 489 6.06 10.06 4.29
N ASN A 490 7.16 9.31 4.25
CA ASN A 490 7.91 9.09 3.02
C ASN A 490 7.11 8.13 2.11
N ILE A 491 6.63 8.66 0.97
CA ILE A 491 5.86 7.90 -0.03
C ILE A 491 6.72 7.27 -1.14
N ARG A 492 8.04 7.50 -1.16
CA ARG A 492 9.02 6.84 -2.03
C ARG A 492 10.43 7.11 -1.48
N SER A 493 11.12 6.08 -0.99
CA SER A 493 12.48 6.25 -0.47
C SER A 493 13.47 6.62 -1.56
N THR A 494 14.21 7.71 -1.36
CA THR A 494 15.52 8.00 -1.97
C THR A 494 16.67 7.41 -1.12
N SER A 495 17.93 7.60 -1.51
CA SER A 495 19.07 6.79 -1.07
C SER A 495 19.56 7.05 0.36
N GLY A 496 19.00 6.35 1.35
CA GLY A 496 19.60 6.17 2.69
C GLY A 496 19.87 7.46 3.48
N LYS A 497 19.18 8.54 3.13
CA LYS A 497 19.41 9.91 3.62
C LYS A 497 18.07 10.57 3.95
N SER A 498 18.08 11.49 4.90
CA SER A 498 16.92 12.31 5.26
C SER A 498 17.31 13.79 5.38
N VAL A 499 16.51 14.70 4.81
CA VAL A 499 16.67 16.15 5.05
C VAL A 499 16.29 16.56 6.48
N PHE A 500 15.62 15.68 7.24
CA PHE A 500 15.24 15.90 8.63
C PHE A 500 16.27 15.38 9.62
N ASN A 501 16.64 16.21 10.60
CA ASN A 501 17.43 15.76 11.73
C ASN A 501 16.54 14.99 12.73
N TYR A 502 16.74 13.68 12.85
CA TYR A 502 16.03 12.82 13.82
C TYR A 502 16.12 13.36 15.26
N ARG A 503 17.21 14.05 15.64
CA ARG A 503 17.41 14.66 16.96
C ARG A 503 16.52 15.88 17.23
N LEU A 504 15.79 16.38 16.22
CA LEU A 504 14.79 17.44 16.35
C LEU A 504 13.36 16.88 16.57
N GLY A 505 13.22 15.58 16.85
CA GLY A 505 11.92 14.97 17.16
C GLY A 505 11.06 14.74 15.93
N VAL A 506 11.68 14.40 14.80
CA VAL A 506 10.98 14.03 13.56
C VAL A 506 10.81 12.52 13.49
N LEU A 507 9.56 12.08 13.37
CA LEU A 507 9.18 10.70 13.08
C LEU A 507 9.12 10.52 11.56
N GLU A 508 10.18 9.98 10.96
CA GLU A 508 10.09 9.48 9.59
C GLU A 508 9.47 8.08 9.57
N ILE A 509 8.48 7.89 8.69
CA ILE A 509 7.78 6.62 8.49
C ILE A 509 7.57 6.37 7.01
N ALA A 510 7.65 5.10 6.64
CA ALA A 510 7.74 4.66 5.26
C ALA A 510 6.50 3.86 4.84
N GLY A 511 5.94 4.19 3.68
CA GLY A 511 5.02 3.30 2.95
C GLY A 511 3.53 3.64 3.00
N TRP A 512 2.74 2.61 2.72
CA TRP A 512 1.41 2.76 2.11
C TRP A 512 0.27 2.04 2.85
N SER A 513 0.52 1.61 4.09
CA SER A 513 -0.42 0.80 4.88
C SER A 513 -1.32 1.68 5.77
N SER A 514 -2.52 1.20 6.12
CA SER A 514 -3.39 1.90 7.07
C SER A 514 -2.77 2.04 8.47
N ALA A 515 -1.82 1.15 8.83
CA ALA A 515 -1.10 1.21 10.10
C ALA A 515 -0.22 2.46 10.24
N ILE A 516 0.00 3.21 9.15
CA ILE A 516 0.71 4.49 9.19
C ILE A 516 0.01 5.51 10.09
N PHE A 517 -1.32 5.45 10.20
CA PHE A 517 -2.10 6.34 11.05
C PHE A 517 -1.96 5.97 12.54
N ASP A 518 -1.85 4.68 12.85
CA ASP A 518 -1.50 4.19 14.19
C ASP A 518 -0.09 4.68 14.58
N THR A 519 0.86 4.66 13.64
CA THR A 519 2.23 5.15 13.86
C THR A 519 2.27 6.68 14.04
N ILE A 520 1.49 7.44 13.25
CA ILE A 520 1.34 8.91 13.38
C ILE A 520 0.85 9.27 14.80
N LYS A 521 -0.15 8.57 15.33
CA LYS A 521 -0.69 8.86 16.67
C LYS A 521 0.25 8.47 17.80
N ASN A 522 0.85 7.28 17.75
CA ASN A 522 1.65 6.74 18.85
C ASN A 522 3.03 7.41 19.04
N ASN A 523 3.42 8.29 18.10
CA ASN A 523 4.36 9.41 18.25
C ASN A 523 5.47 9.21 19.30
N SER A 524 6.36 8.24 19.08
CA SER A 524 7.58 8.09 19.86
C SER A 524 8.67 7.32 19.09
N LYS A 525 9.93 7.67 19.36
CA LYS A 525 11.18 7.02 18.90
C LYS A 525 11.58 7.08 17.40
N GLY A 526 10.74 7.45 16.44
CA GLY A 526 11.15 7.44 15.02
C GLY A 526 11.26 6.01 14.46
N TYR A 527 12.16 5.79 13.48
CA TYR A 527 12.47 4.43 12.99
C TYR A 527 12.86 3.47 14.12
N GLN A 528 13.42 3.96 15.25
CA GLN A 528 13.77 3.11 16.39
C GLN A 528 12.56 2.37 16.99
N SER A 529 11.32 2.89 16.92
CA SER A 529 10.15 2.09 17.35
C SER A 529 9.94 0.88 16.45
N ILE A 530 10.05 1.09 15.14
CA ILE A 530 9.90 0.02 14.14
C ILE A 530 11.05 -0.99 14.26
N ILE A 531 12.27 -0.53 14.59
CA ILE A 531 13.42 -1.38 14.88
C ILE A 531 13.20 -2.19 16.17
N ASP A 532 12.70 -1.58 17.25
CA ASP A 532 12.36 -2.28 18.51
C ASP A 532 11.29 -3.37 18.26
N GLU A 533 10.23 -3.04 17.51
CA GLU A 533 9.18 -3.98 17.11
C GLU A 533 9.70 -5.13 16.25
N ILE A 534 10.58 -4.82 15.29
CA ILE A 534 11.26 -5.82 14.46
C ILE A 534 12.13 -6.72 15.35
N GLU A 535 12.94 -6.17 16.25
CA GLU A 535 13.82 -6.93 17.13
C GLU A 535 13.06 -7.84 18.09
N ALA A 536 11.88 -7.42 18.56
CA ALA A 536 10.97 -8.22 19.37
C ALA A 536 10.37 -9.44 18.63
N ILE A 537 10.50 -9.54 17.30
CA ILE A 537 10.02 -10.71 16.54
C ILE A 537 10.84 -11.95 16.90
N VAL A 538 10.24 -12.84 17.70
CA VAL A 538 10.77 -14.19 17.97
C VAL A 538 10.67 -15.05 16.70
N LEU A 539 11.82 -15.43 16.14
CA LEU A 539 11.94 -16.36 15.01
C LEU A 539 12.27 -17.77 15.48
#